data_AF-Q082K3-F1
#
_entry.id   AF-Q082K3-F1
#
_cell.length_a   1.000
_cell.length_b   1.000
_cell.length_c   1.000
_cell.angle_alpha   90.00
_cell.angle_beta   90.00
_cell.angle_gamma   90.00
#
_symmetry.space_group_name_H-M   'P 1'
#
loop_
_entity.id
_entity.type
_entity.pdbx_description
1 polymer ?
#
loop_
_entity_poly.entity_id
_entity_poly.type
_entity_poly.pdbx_seq_one_letter_code
_entity_poly.pdbx_strand_id
1 'polypeptide(L)'
;MKKFIAITLLSLASSVSMAATISLPDYLIFTAIDGKSVSNSAQMEVSPGQHLIELQFYDVFSSGADDTNFIKSDALYWSLHLTKDEDIQVRSKEIFSSTNAKKFIASPMITLDRDSVKGENVKLVNHEELMAIIMKQHSKMMQQ
;
A
#
# COMPACT_ATOMS: atom_id res chain seq x y z
N MET A 1 44.98 -16.73 -42.91
CA MET A 1 43.61 -16.14 -42.92
C MET A 1 43.33 -15.55 -41.55
N LYS A 2 43.28 -14.22 -41.42
CA LYS A 2 43.05 -13.54 -40.13
C LYS A 2 41.54 -13.54 -39.86
N LYS A 3 41.09 -14.27 -38.83
CA LYS A 3 39.68 -14.33 -38.43
C LYS A 3 39.37 -13.12 -37.56
N PHE A 4 38.55 -12.21 -38.07
CA PHE A 4 37.99 -11.10 -37.30
C PHE A 4 36.86 -11.65 -36.42
N ILE A 5 37.07 -11.61 -35.10
CA ILE A 5 36.02 -11.90 -34.12
C ILE A 5 35.23 -10.61 -33.94
N ALA A 6 34.01 -10.57 -34.46
CA ALA A 6 33.06 -9.50 -34.22
C ALA A 6 32.55 -9.62 -32.78
N ILE A 7 32.85 -8.64 -31.94
CA ILE A 7 32.34 -8.53 -30.57
C ILE A 7 31.00 -7.80 -30.67
N THR A 8 29.90 -8.55 -30.63
CA THR A 8 28.57 -7.97 -30.54
C THR A 8 28.38 -7.46 -29.11
N LEU A 9 28.41 -6.13 -28.92
CA LEU A 9 28.01 -5.52 -27.66
C LEU A 9 26.52 -5.79 -27.45
N LEU A 10 26.21 -6.72 -26.54
CA LEU A 10 24.86 -6.93 -26.04
C LEU A 10 24.54 -5.76 -25.11
N SER A 11 23.97 -4.70 -25.66
CA SER A 11 23.42 -3.61 -24.87
C SER A 11 22.26 -4.16 -24.05
N LEU A 12 22.48 -4.40 -22.77
CA LEU A 12 21.40 -4.61 -21.80
C LEU A 12 20.56 -3.34 -21.82
N ALA A 13 19.44 -3.37 -22.53
CA ALA A 13 18.40 -2.38 -22.38
C ALA A 13 17.87 -2.51 -20.95
N SER A 14 18.41 -1.69 -20.05
CA SER A 14 17.83 -1.49 -18.72
C SER A 14 16.43 -0.94 -18.95
N SER A 15 15.42 -1.79 -18.75
CA SER A 15 14.03 -1.36 -18.68
C SER A 15 13.95 -0.31 -17.58
N VAL A 16 13.76 0.95 -17.98
CA VAL A 16 13.40 2.02 -17.06
C VAL A 16 12.03 1.65 -16.48
N SER A 17 12.04 0.99 -15.33
CA SER A 17 10.83 0.75 -14.57
C SER A 17 10.37 2.12 -14.07
N MET A 18 9.22 2.61 -14.54
CA MET A 18 8.62 3.78 -13.94
C MET A 18 8.03 3.34 -12.59
N ALA A 19 7.76 4.26 -11.67
CA ALA A 19 7.07 3.95 -10.42
C ALA A 19 5.58 4.29 -10.58
N ALA A 20 4.70 3.50 -9.99
CA ALA A 20 3.30 3.88 -9.82
C ALA A 20 3.17 4.91 -8.72
N THR A 21 2.28 5.87 -8.89
CA THR A 21 1.94 6.81 -7.82
C THR A 21 0.70 6.34 -7.08
N ILE A 22 0.84 6.01 -5.80
CA ILE A 22 -0.28 5.67 -4.94
C ILE A 22 -0.71 6.91 -4.16
N SER A 23 -1.98 7.28 -4.26
CA SER A 23 -2.56 8.43 -3.55
C SER A 23 -3.62 7.94 -2.55
N LEU A 24 -3.46 8.33 -1.29
CA LEU A 24 -4.33 7.98 -0.16
C LEU A 24 -5.36 9.08 0.10
N PRO A 25 -6.51 8.74 0.71
CA PRO A 25 -7.39 9.74 1.29
C PRO A 25 -6.72 10.41 2.50
N ASP A 26 -7.11 11.64 2.82
CA ASP A 26 -6.44 12.51 3.81
C ASP A 26 -6.30 11.91 5.23
N TYR A 27 -7.17 10.97 5.61
CA TYR A 27 -7.14 10.30 6.92
C TYR A 27 -6.25 9.04 6.95
N LEU A 28 -5.60 8.69 5.84
CA LEU A 28 -4.63 7.61 5.74
C LEU A 28 -3.25 8.16 5.38
N ILE A 29 -2.22 7.66 6.05
CA ILE A 29 -0.83 8.02 5.77
C ILE A 29 0.02 6.78 5.58
N PHE A 30 1.04 6.88 4.72
CA PHE A 30 2.10 5.88 4.64
C PHE A 30 3.03 6.00 5.86
N THR A 31 3.34 4.88 6.50
CA THR A 31 4.31 4.84 7.62
C THR A 31 5.56 4.03 7.27
N ALA A 32 5.42 2.94 6.49
CA ALA A 32 6.53 2.15 5.98
C ALA A 32 6.20 1.45 4.66
N ILE A 33 7.22 1.15 3.87
CA ILE A 33 7.14 0.24 2.72
C ILE A 33 8.25 -0.80 2.85
N ASP A 34 7.89 -2.08 2.79
CA ASP A 34 8.80 -3.22 2.89
C ASP A 34 9.69 -3.15 4.15
N GLY A 35 9.08 -2.72 5.27
CA GLY A 35 9.76 -2.56 6.57
C GLY A 35 10.67 -1.34 6.68
N LYS A 36 10.75 -0.49 5.66
CA LYS A 36 11.49 0.78 5.72
C LYS A 36 10.52 1.92 5.98
N SER A 37 10.74 2.66 7.07
CA SER A 37 9.94 3.84 7.38
C SER A 37 10.05 4.88 6.27
N VAL A 38 8.92 5.53 5.98
CA VAL A 38 8.82 6.60 5.00
C VAL A 38 8.30 7.86 5.66
N SER A 39 8.52 9.01 5.03
CA SER A 39 7.92 10.25 5.51
C SER A 39 6.41 10.17 5.40
N ASN A 40 5.70 10.52 6.48
CA ASN A 40 4.24 10.58 6.51
C ASN A 40 3.74 11.46 5.36
N SER A 41 3.24 10.80 4.32
CA SER A 41 2.76 11.40 3.08
C SER A 41 1.44 10.76 2.72
N ALA A 42 0.58 11.50 2.02
CA ALA A 42 -0.62 10.98 1.39
C ALA A 42 -0.32 10.36 0.01
N GLN A 43 0.89 10.58 -0.54
CA GLN A 43 1.27 10.09 -1.85
C GLN A 43 2.64 9.42 -1.82
N MET A 44 2.79 8.32 -2.56
CA MET A 44 4.05 7.59 -2.64
C MET A 44 4.28 6.98 -4.02
N GLU A 45 5.51 7.10 -4.49
CA GLU A 45 5.99 6.35 -5.65
C GLU A 45 6.39 4.93 -5.22
N VAL A 46 5.82 3.92 -5.88
CA VAL A 46 6.08 2.50 -5.61
C VAL A 46 6.45 1.82 -6.92
N SER A 47 7.63 1.19 -6.94
CA SER A 47 8.08 0.42 -8.10
C SER A 47 7.20 -0.83 -8.33
N PRO A 48 7.16 -1.38 -9.54
CA PRO A 48 6.60 -2.71 -9.79
C PRO A 48 7.21 -3.77 -8.89
N GLY A 49 6.37 -4.71 -8.45
CA GLY A 49 6.79 -5.79 -7.58
C GLY A 49 5.76 -6.14 -6.50
N GLN A 50 6.22 -6.98 -5.57
CA GLN A 50 5.48 -7.34 -4.37
C GLN A 50 5.91 -6.43 -3.24
N HIS A 51 4.95 -5.68 -2.69
CA HIS A 51 5.19 -4.73 -1.62
C HIS A 51 4.28 -5.00 -0.43
N LEU A 52 4.84 -4.84 0.76
CA LEU A 52 4.08 -4.72 1.99
C LEU A 52 4.06 -3.26 2.41
N ILE A 53 2.93 -2.62 2.22
CA ILE A 53 2.72 -1.21 2.57
C ILE A 53 2.12 -1.16 3.98
N GLU A 54 2.73 -0.37 4.85
CA GLU A 54 2.21 -0.05 6.17
C GLU A 54 1.55 1.33 6.11
N LEU A 55 0.31 1.37 6.56
CA LEU A 55 -0.55 2.53 6.61
C LEU A 55 -1.00 2.79 8.04
N GLN A 56 -1.40 4.03 8.31
CA GLN A 56 -2.03 4.40 9.56
C GLN A 56 -3.23 5.29 9.31
N PHE A 57 -4.32 5.02 10.01
CA PHE A 57 -5.42 5.95 10.13
C PHE A 57 -5.05 7.05 11.13
N TYR A 58 -5.26 8.30 10.74
CA TYR A 58 -5.14 9.45 11.62
C TYR A 58 -6.11 10.55 11.19
N ASP A 59 -6.98 10.96 12.10
CA ASP A 59 -7.90 12.07 11.85
C ASP A 59 -8.31 12.77 13.16
N VAL A 60 -8.76 14.02 13.03
CA VAL A 60 -9.17 14.89 14.12
C VAL A 60 -10.64 15.26 13.96
N PHE A 61 -11.48 14.83 14.90
CA PHE A 61 -12.90 15.13 14.90
C PHE A 61 -13.22 16.18 15.96
N SER A 62 -13.81 17.30 15.56
CA SER A 62 -14.36 18.29 16.48
C SER A 62 -15.88 18.12 16.58
N SER A 63 -16.39 17.97 17.80
CA SER A 63 -17.84 17.89 18.09
C SER A 63 -18.40 19.15 18.74
N GLY A 64 -17.60 20.21 18.85
CA GLY A 64 -17.94 21.46 19.51
C GLY A 64 -16.71 22.37 19.69
N ALA A 65 -16.92 23.57 20.24
CA ALA A 65 -15.87 24.58 20.37
C ALA A 65 -14.64 24.10 21.18
N ASP A 66 -14.86 23.22 22.17
CA ASP A 66 -13.81 22.77 23.10
C ASP A 66 -13.51 21.25 23.02
N ASP A 67 -14.30 20.49 22.25
CA ASP A 67 -14.17 19.03 22.19
C ASP A 67 -13.47 18.59 20.90
N THR A 68 -12.17 18.31 21.01
CA THR A 68 -11.36 17.74 19.92
C THR A 68 -10.98 16.30 20.24
N ASN A 69 -11.33 15.37 19.35
CA ASN A 69 -11.03 13.96 19.46
C ASN A 69 -10.01 13.55 18.40
N PHE A 70 -8.79 13.23 18.85
CA PHE A 70 -7.77 12.64 18.00
C PHE A 70 -7.98 11.13 17.93
N ILE A 71 -8.09 10.60 16.71
CA ILE A 71 -8.24 9.16 16.49
C ILE A 71 -7.10 8.68 15.62
N LYS A 72 -6.42 7.65 16.10
CA LYS A 72 -5.28 7.04 15.46
C LYS A 72 -5.42 5.52 15.54
N SER A 73 -5.11 4.81 14.46
CA SER A 73 -5.02 3.35 14.48
C SER A 73 -3.62 2.86 14.81
N ASP A 74 -3.53 1.60 15.20
CA ASP A 74 -2.31 0.81 15.02
C ASP A 74 -1.99 0.65 13.52
N ALA A 75 -0.85 0.03 13.22
CA ALA A 75 -0.42 -0.23 11.86
C ALA A 75 -1.43 -1.12 11.10
N LEU A 76 -1.77 -0.69 9.88
CA LEU A 76 -2.60 -1.40 8.92
C LEU A 76 -1.73 -1.80 7.74
N TYR A 77 -1.81 -3.05 7.33
CA TYR A 77 -0.94 -3.60 6.30
C TYR A 77 -1.72 -3.89 5.02
N TRP A 78 -1.12 -3.50 3.89
CA TRP A 78 -1.60 -3.77 2.55
C TRP A 78 -0.56 -4.54 1.76
N SER A 79 -0.87 -5.78 1.40
CA SER A 79 -0.10 -6.54 0.43
C SER A 79 -0.48 -6.10 -0.99
N LEU A 80 0.44 -5.47 -1.69
CA LEU A 80 0.26 -4.97 -3.05
C LEU A 80 1.15 -5.74 -4.02
N HIS A 81 0.53 -6.28 -5.07
CA HIS A 81 1.25 -6.74 -6.26
C HIS A 81 1.05 -5.73 -7.38
N LEU A 82 2.09 -4.98 -7.71
CA LEU A 82 2.07 -4.00 -8.77
C LEU A 82 2.72 -4.58 -10.04
N THR A 83 1.94 -4.75 -11.11
CA THR A 83 2.42 -5.31 -12.38
C THR A 83 2.77 -4.26 -13.43
N LYS A 84 2.31 -3.02 -13.23
CA LYS A 84 2.40 -1.91 -14.18
C LYS A 84 2.63 -0.61 -13.45
N ASP A 85 3.21 0.33 -14.18
CA ASP A 85 3.44 1.70 -13.73
C ASP A 85 2.14 2.49 -13.98
N GLU A 86 1.13 2.29 -13.13
CA GLU A 86 -0.16 2.98 -13.21
C GLU A 86 -0.49 3.68 -11.89
N ASP A 87 -1.06 4.88 -11.98
CA ASP A 87 -1.47 5.62 -10.78
C ASP A 87 -2.63 4.90 -10.08
N ILE A 88 -2.52 4.76 -8.76
CA ILE A 88 -3.52 4.12 -7.92
C ILE A 88 -4.13 5.18 -7.01
N GLN A 89 -5.41 5.46 -7.21
CA GLN A 89 -6.22 6.28 -6.32
C GLN A 89 -6.89 5.37 -5.30
N VAL A 90 -6.58 5.58 -4.02
CA VAL A 90 -7.20 4.86 -2.91
C VAL A 90 -8.37 5.68 -2.40
N ARG A 91 -9.54 5.07 -2.33
CA ARG A 91 -10.73 5.63 -1.70
C ARG A 91 -11.16 4.75 -0.53
N SER A 92 -11.94 5.32 0.37
CA SER A 92 -12.74 4.55 1.31
C SER A 92 -14.05 5.30 1.56
N LYS A 93 -14.98 4.67 2.28
CA LYS A 93 -16.23 5.34 2.65
C LYS A 93 -15.91 6.59 3.46
N GLU A 94 -16.64 7.68 3.23
CA GLU A 94 -16.39 8.95 3.92
C GLU A 94 -16.48 8.82 5.45
N ILE A 95 -15.49 9.38 6.14
CA ILE A 95 -15.31 9.28 7.58
C ILE A 95 -15.53 10.66 8.20
N PHE A 96 -16.77 10.97 8.55
CA PHE A 96 -17.15 12.29 9.10
C PHE A 96 -17.33 12.33 10.62
N SER A 97 -17.06 11.23 11.32
CA SER A 97 -17.24 11.17 12.77
C SER A 97 -16.30 10.18 13.41
N SER A 98 -16.03 10.40 14.70
CA SER A 98 -15.30 9.45 15.54
C SER A 98 -15.88 8.03 15.51
N THR A 99 -17.20 7.91 15.41
CA THR A 99 -17.88 6.61 15.30
C THR A 99 -17.58 5.93 13.97
N ASN A 100 -17.58 6.67 12.86
CA ASN A 100 -17.22 6.12 11.55
C ASN A 100 -15.74 5.74 11.50
N ALA A 101 -14.85 6.54 12.11
CA ALA A 101 -13.43 6.24 12.20
C ALA A 101 -13.18 4.92 12.94
N LYS A 102 -13.78 4.74 14.13
CA LYS A 102 -13.69 3.49 14.90
C LYS A 102 -14.22 2.29 14.11
N LYS A 103 -15.30 2.45 13.33
CA LYS A 103 -15.82 1.39 12.45
C LYS A 103 -14.87 1.05 11.31
N PHE A 104 -14.26 2.05 10.68
CA PHE A 104 -13.24 1.83 9.66
C PHE A 104 -12.04 1.08 10.24
N ILE A 105 -11.49 1.53 11.38
CA ILE A 105 -10.33 0.89 12.02
C ILE A 105 -10.61 -0.57 12.39
N ALA A 106 -11.83 -0.89 12.84
CA ALA A 106 -12.22 -2.25 13.19
C ALA A 106 -12.35 -3.19 11.98
N SER A 107 -12.60 -2.66 10.78
CA SER A 107 -12.70 -3.44 9.54
C SER A 107 -12.25 -2.58 8.35
N PRO A 108 -10.93 -2.35 8.21
CA PRO A 108 -10.39 -1.35 7.32
C PRO A 108 -10.45 -1.83 5.87
N MET A 109 -11.46 -1.36 5.15
CA MET A 109 -11.69 -1.67 3.75
C MET A 109 -11.42 -0.43 2.91
N ILE A 110 -10.54 -0.57 1.93
CA ILE A 110 -10.26 0.46 0.93
C ILE A 110 -10.75 0.00 -0.45
N THR A 111 -10.95 0.96 -1.33
CA THR A 111 -11.30 0.75 -2.72
C THR A 111 -10.19 1.35 -3.57
N LEU A 112 -9.68 0.57 -4.53
CA LEU A 112 -8.64 1.00 -5.46
C LEU A 112 -9.27 1.37 -6.80
N ASP A 113 -8.79 2.47 -7.35
CA ASP A 113 -9.06 2.86 -8.72
C ASP A 113 -7.76 3.11 -9.44
N ARG A 114 -7.58 2.33 -10.50
CA ARG A 114 -6.46 2.36 -11.42
C ARG A 114 -7.01 2.42 -12.84
N ASP A 115 -6.17 2.76 -13.80
CA ASP A 115 -6.57 2.83 -15.20
C ASP A 115 -7.10 1.48 -15.71
N SER A 116 -6.49 0.38 -15.26
CA SER A 116 -6.87 -0.96 -15.67
C SER A 116 -8.10 -1.55 -14.95
N VAL A 117 -8.38 -1.11 -13.72
CA VAL A 117 -9.40 -1.69 -12.84
C VAL A 117 -9.97 -0.60 -11.92
N LYS A 118 -11.30 -0.42 -11.92
CA LYS A 118 -11.98 0.48 -10.99
C LYS A 118 -12.80 -0.28 -9.97
N GLY A 119 -12.82 0.23 -8.74
CA GLY A 119 -13.68 -0.29 -7.68
C GLY A 119 -13.21 -1.59 -7.03
N GLU A 120 -11.90 -1.91 -7.09
CA GLU A 120 -11.38 -3.10 -6.43
C GLU A 120 -11.34 -2.91 -4.91
N ASN A 121 -12.05 -3.74 -4.17
CA ASN A 121 -12.06 -3.66 -2.71
C ASN A 121 -10.94 -4.49 -2.10
N VAL A 122 -10.15 -3.86 -1.24
CA VAL A 122 -9.04 -4.47 -0.53
C VAL A 122 -9.24 -4.28 0.96
N LYS A 123 -9.20 -5.39 1.70
CA LYS A 123 -9.16 -5.36 3.16
C LYS A 123 -7.70 -5.14 3.60
N LEU A 124 -7.46 -4.08 4.34
CA LEU A 124 -6.23 -3.90 5.10
C LEU A 124 -6.26 -4.86 6.30
N VAL A 125 -5.09 -5.37 6.68
CA VAL A 125 -4.98 -6.31 7.80
C VAL A 125 -4.26 -5.67 8.96
N ASN A 126 -4.68 -5.98 10.18
CA ASN A 126 -3.92 -5.58 11.36
C ASN A 126 -2.69 -6.52 11.55
N HIS A 127 -1.86 -6.24 12.56
CA HIS A 127 -0.68 -7.04 12.85
C HIS A 127 -0.98 -8.52 13.12
N GLU A 128 -2.02 -8.81 13.91
CA GLU A 128 -2.39 -10.19 14.26
C GLU A 128 -2.85 -10.98 13.03
N GLU A 129 -3.67 -10.36 12.18
CA GLU A 129 -4.13 -10.91 10.91
C GLU A 129 -2.97 -11.14 9.93
N LEU A 130 -2.03 -10.19 9.83
CA LEU A 130 -0.81 -10.35 9.03
C LEU A 130 -0.01 -11.57 9.49
N MET A 131 0.23 -11.71 10.79
CA MET A 131 0.98 -12.85 11.34
C MET A 131 0.25 -14.17 11.09
N ALA A 132 -1.08 -14.20 11.23
CA ALA A 132 -1.88 -15.38 10.90
C ALA A 132 -1.74 -15.77 9.41
N ILE A 133 -1.72 -14.79 8.50
CA ILE A 133 -1.51 -15.02 7.06
C ILE A 133 -0.12 -15.60 6.80
N ILE A 134 0.93 -14.98 7.37
CA ILE A 134 2.33 -15.43 7.20
C ILE A 134 2.51 -16.86 7.72
N MET A 135 2.01 -17.16 8.93
CA MET A 135 2.10 -18.50 9.52
C MET A 135 1.39 -19.55 8.66
N LYS A 136 0.21 -19.21 8.11
CA LYS A 136 -0.54 -20.10 7.22
C LYS A 136 0.19 -20.33 5.90
N GLN A 137 0.82 -19.32 5.33
CA GLN A 137 1.61 -19.46 4.10
C GLN A 137 2.86 -20.31 4.35
N HIS A 138 3.58 -20.05 5.43
CA HIS A 138 4.75 -20.82 5.82
C HIS A 138 4.43 -22.30 6.03
N SER A 139 3.33 -22.62 6.75
CA SER A 139 2.89 -24.00 6.95
C SER A 139 2.58 -24.72 5.64
N LYS A 140 2.06 -24.02 4.61
CA LYS A 140 1.79 -24.63 3.30
C LYS A 140 3.06 -24.96 2.54
N MET A 141 4.08 -24.11 2.61
CA MET A 141 5.36 -24.34 1.94
C MET A 141 6.11 -25.54 2.52
N MET A 142 5.98 -25.81 3.82
CA MET A 142 6.62 -26.95 4.48
C MET A 142 5.94 -28.31 4.21
N GLN A 143 4.75 -28.30 3.59
CA GLN A 143 3.99 -29.51 3.25
C GLN A 143 4.11 -29.90 1.77
N GLN A 144 4.85 -29.12 0.98
CA GLN A 144 5.17 -29.40 -0.43
C GLN A 144 6.59 -29.95 -0.56
#